data_AF-A0A2T2RF62-F1
#
_entry.id   AF-A0A2T2RF62-F1
#
_cell.length_a   1.000
_cell.length_b   1.000
_cell.length_c   1.000
_cell.angle_alpha   90.00
_cell.angle_beta   90.00
_cell.angle_gamma   90.00
#
_symmetry.space_group_name_H-M   'P 1'
#
loop_
_entity.id
_entity.type
_entity.pdbx_description
1 polymer ?
#
loop_
_entity_poly.entity_id
_entity_poly.type
_entity_poly.pdbx_seq_one_letter_code
_entity_poly.pdbx_strand_id
1 'polypeptide(L)'
;MVDQKTEKALAHANQRLKAGKVGLTIQRQNNRLYLRGVLPTRKGEEKSKQRRLALGVLANIAGIQRAEAEAHQVAHAIVMQKFDWADWIESEKPNPIIENAIARFEQDYFQIRGRTPKTETTWKVDYGDVFKKLPQKERISKEILLEAVLNTKANTRSRSRTCIACGSLAQFVGIDFDANRYKGSHCHKTLQPRDLPSDERIAERFESISHVRWQWYYGMIACYGLRNHEPFYVDPESLAQSPGIIKISDGKTGPRSIFPLHPEWWEQWQLWDIKFPGISGKNNRELGGRVSTYIAEIRRKIPTQSD
;
A
#
# COMPACT_ATOMS: atom_id res chain seq x y z
N MET A 1 -7.93 50.09 -7.75
CA MET A 1 -6.68 50.82 -7.36
C MET A 1 -5.46 49.91 -7.17
N VAL A 2 -5.59 48.65 -6.73
CA VAL A 2 -4.43 47.74 -6.50
C VAL A 2 -3.72 47.32 -7.80
N ASP A 3 -4.43 47.26 -8.94
CA ASP A 3 -3.86 46.81 -10.22
C ASP A 3 -2.90 47.83 -10.87
N GLN A 4 -3.23 49.12 -10.86
CA GLN A 4 -2.38 50.16 -11.50
C GLN A 4 -0.98 50.27 -10.89
N LYS A 5 -0.86 50.10 -9.56
CA LYS A 5 0.45 50.14 -8.88
C LYS A 5 1.31 48.92 -9.27
N THR A 6 0.67 47.77 -9.41
CA THR A 6 1.31 46.50 -9.78
C THR A 6 1.73 46.51 -11.26
N GLU A 7 0.92 47.06 -12.15
CA GLU A 7 1.26 47.23 -13.58
C GLU A 7 2.44 48.20 -13.78
N LYS A 8 2.46 49.34 -13.09
CA LYS A 8 3.61 50.26 -13.13
C LYS A 8 4.89 49.61 -12.63
N ALA A 9 4.81 48.84 -11.54
CA ALA A 9 5.96 48.10 -11.00
C ALA A 9 6.47 47.04 -11.99
N LEU A 10 5.56 46.33 -12.67
CA LEU A 10 5.90 45.33 -13.70
C LEU A 10 6.57 45.98 -14.91
N ALA A 11 6.05 47.13 -15.37
CA ALA A 11 6.64 47.88 -16.48
C ALA A 11 8.06 48.35 -16.15
N HIS A 12 8.28 48.87 -14.94
CA HIS A 12 9.59 49.32 -14.49
C HIS A 12 10.59 48.15 -14.33
N ALA A 13 10.15 46.99 -13.83
CA ALA A 13 10.98 45.78 -13.78
C ALA A 13 11.38 45.31 -15.19
N ASN A 14 10.45 45.31 -16.15
CA ASN A 14 10.75 44.97 -17.54
C ASN A 14 11.70 45.98 -18.21
N GLN A 15 11.62 47.27 -17.87
CA GLN A 15 12.59 48.26 -18.32
C GLN A 15 14.00 47.98 -17.78
N ARG A 16 14.12 47.62 -16.49
CA ARG A 16 15.41 47.22 -15.90
C ARG A 16 16.01 45.99 -16.56
N LEU A 17 15.21 44.94 -16.80
CA LEU A 17 15.64 43.74 -17.53
C LEU A 17 16.08 44.05 -18.97
N LYS A 18 15.40 44.98 -19.64
CA LYS A 18 15.77 45.45 -20.99
C LYS A 18 17.09 46.24 -20.96
N ALA A 19 17.27 47.13 -19.99
CA ALA A 19 18.51 47.89 -19.80
C ALA A 19 19.70 46.96 -19.51
N GLY A 20 19.48 45.91 -18.72
CA GLY A 20 20.47 44.87 -18.40
C GLY A 20 20.71 43.84 -19.50
N LYS A 21 20.09 43.98 -20.69
CA LYS A 21 20.20 43.04 -21.83
C LYS A 21 19.97 41.56 -21.45
N VAL A 22 19.08 41.30 -20.49
CA VAL A 22 18.83 39.97 -19.92
C VAL A 22 18.15 39.01 -20.92
N GLY A 23 17.49 39.54 -21.95
CA GLY A 23 16.82 38.74 -22.99
C GLY A 23 15.51 38.07 -22.57
N LEU A 24 15.05 38.32 -21.33
CA LEU A 24 13.81 37.79 -20.74
C LEU A 24 12.87 38.94 -20.35
N THR A 25 11.56 38.71 -20.40
CA THR A 25 10.52 39.67 -20.03
C THR A 25 9.52 39.02 -19.07
N ILE A 26 9.15 39.71 -17.99
CA ILE A 26 8.14 39.24 -17.04
C ILE A 26 6.76 39.53 -17.61
N GLN A 27 5.93 38.49 -17.74
CA GLN A 27 4.53 38.58 -18.13
C GLN A 27 3.63 38.18 -16.95
N ARG A 28 2.56 38.94 -16.72
CA ARG A 28 1.48 38.56 -15.82
C ARG A 28 0.42 37.80 -16.60
N GLN A 29 0.00 36.65 -16.08
CA GLN A 29 -1.18 35.93 -16.54
C GLN A 29 -2.07 35.63 -15.33
N ASN A 30 -3.28 36.18 -15.32
CA ASN A 30 -4.16 36.19 -14.16
C ASN A 30 -3.44 36.74 -12.92
N ASN A 31 -3.27 35.91 -11.89
CA ASN A 31 -2.60 36.27 -10.64
C ASN A 31 -1.17 35.70 -10.53
N ARG A 32 -0.57 35.24 -11.64
CA ARG A 32 0.75 34.60 -11.66
C ARG A 32 1.72 35.29 -12.63
N LEU A 33 3.01 35.21 -12.31
CA LEU A 33 4.11 35.75 -13.11
C LEU A 33 4.85 34.64 -13.87
N TYR A 34 5.23 34.98 -15.10
CA TYR A 34 5.93 34.11 -16.04
C TYR A 34 7.11 34.86 -16.66
N LEU A 35 8.22 34.17 -16.95
CA LEU A 35 9.27 34.73 -17.80
C LEU A 35 9.04 34.32 -19.24
N ARG A 36 9.09 35.27 -20.16
CA ARG A 36 9.05 35.01 -21.60
C ARG A 36 10.39 35.40 -22.22
N GLY A 37 10.96 34.49 -23.00
CA GLY A 37 12.17 34.77 -23.77
C GLY A 37 12.62 33.56 -24.59
N VAL A 38 13.76 33.70 -25.28
CA VAL A 38 14.37 32.59 -26.03
C VAL A 38 15.12 31.72 -25.04
N LEU A 39 14.58 30.54 -24.76
CA LEU A 39 15.17 29.58 -23.83
C LEU A 39 15.89 28.46 -24.60
N PRO A 40 16.90 27.79 -23.99
CA PRO A 40 17.57 26.65 -24.59
C PRO A 40 16.60 25.55 -25.02
N THR A 41 16.92 24.82 -26.08
CA THR A 41 16.06 23.75 -26.60
C THR A 41 15.85 22.66 -25.57
N ARG A 42 14.66 22.05 -25.57
CA ARG A 42 14.44 20.80 -24.83
C ARG A 42 15.16 19.67 -25.55
N LYS A 43 15.54 18.61 -24.82
CA LYS A 43 16.09 17.38 -25.43
C LYS A 43 15.14 16.90 -26.53
N GLY A 44 15.57 16.99 -27.79
CA GLY A 44 14.81 16.57 -28.97
C GLY A 44 14.31 17.70 -29.90
N GLU A 45 14.56 18.98 -29.60
CA GLU A 45 14.22 20.09 -30.51
C GLU A 45 15.46 20.78 -31.11
N GLU A 46 15.44 21.04 -32.42
CA GLU A 46 16.57 21.60 -33.17
C GLU A 46 16.70 23.14 -33.11
N LYS A 47 15.64 23.87 -32.74
CA LYS A 47 15.63 25.35 -32.80
C LYS A 47 15.16 25.98 -31.50
N SER A 48 15.92 26.95 -31.00
CA SER A 48 15.51 27.78 -29.86
C SER A 48 14.26 28.58 -30.25
N LYS A 49 13.22 28.48 -29.41
CA LYS A 49 11.94 29.18 -29.60
C LYS A 49 11.68 30.09 -28.41
N GLN A 50 10.91 31.15 -28.62
CA GLN A 50 10.37 31.92 -27.50
C GLN A 50 9.41 31.05 -26.71
N ARG A 51 9.67 30.89 -25.41
CA ARG A 51 8.86 30.10 -24.48
C ARG A 51 8.52 30.92 -23.25
N ARG A 52 7.51 30.45 -22.52
CA ARG A 52 7.14 30.95 -21.19
C ARG A 52 7.62 29.97 -20.14
N LEU A 53 8.25 30.50 -19.09
CA LEU A 53 8.67 29.78 -17.88
C LEU A 53 7.76 30.20 -16.74
N ALA A 54 7.09 29.26 -16.10
CA ALA A 54 6.26 29.55 -14.94
C ALA A 54 7.14 29.70 -13.70
N LEU A 55 7.06 30.84 -13.02
CA LEU A 55 7.84 31.07 -11.80
C LEU A 55 7.12 30.58 -10.53
N GLY A 56 5.81 30.30 -10.62
CA GLY A 56 4.98 29.97 -9.46
C GLY A 56 4.72 31.15 -8.51
N VAL A 57 5.16 32.36 -8.86
CA VAL A 57 5.07 33.55 -8.03
C VAL A 57 3.78 34.35 -8.29
N LEU A 58 3.17 34.90 -7.24
CA LEU A 58 1.99 35.75 -7.32
C LEU A 58 2.29 37.12 -7.94
N ALA A 59 1.33 37.69 -8.65
CA ALA A 59 1.43 39.01 -9.27
C ALA A 59 1.24 40.16 -8.25
N ASN A 60 2.14 40.25 -7.26
CA ASN A 60 2.22 41.34 -6.29
C ASN A 60 3.61 41.99 -6.31
N ILE A 61 3.81 43.11 -5.59
CA ILE A 61 5.08 43.89 -5.64
C ILE A 61 6.29 43.04 -5.24
N ALA A 62 6.18 42.25 -4.17
CA ALA A 62 7.25 41.35 -3.73
C ALA A 62 7.52 40.24 -4.77
N GLY A 63 6.46 39.75 -5.42
CA GLY A 63 6.54 38.76 -6.48
C GLY A 63 7.22 39.27 -7.74
N ILE A 64 7.02 40.55 -8.09
CA ILE A 64 7.71 41.19 -9.22
C ILE A 64 9.21 41.33 -8.94
N GLN A 65 9.60 41.72 -7.73
CA GLN A 65 11.02 41.80 -7.33
C GLN A 65 11.69 40.42 -7.37
N ARG A 66 11.00 39.39 -6.87
CA ARG A 66 11.48 38.00 -6.95
C ARG A 66 11.60 37.51 -8.40
N ALA A 67 10.61 37.80 -9.24
CA ALA A 67 10.63 37.43 -10.65
C ALA A 67 11.77 38.11 -11.42
N GLU A 68 12.13 39.35 -11.06
CA GLU A 68 13.29 40.04 -11.62
C GLU A 68 14.61 39.37 -11.22
N ALA A 69 14.77 39.01 -9.94
CA ALA A 69 15.95 38.27 -9.48
C ALA A 69 16.08 36.89 -10.17
N GLU A 70 14.98 36.15 -10.27
CA GLU A 70 14.92 34.86 -10.97
C GLU A 70 15.22 35.01 -12.47
N ALA A 71 14.80 36.11 -13.11
CA ALA A 71 15.15 36.39 -14.50
C ALA A 71 16.66 36.58 -14.71
N HIS A 72 17.34 37.27 -13.80
CA HIS A 72 18.80 37.39 -13.84
C HIS A 72 19.50 36.04 -13.63
N GLN A 73 19.00 35.21 -12.71
CA GLN A 73 19.56 33.87 -12.49
C GLN A 73 19.40 32.96 -13.71
N VAL A 74 18.21 32.95 -14.33
CA VAL A 74 17.95 32.19 -15.55
C VAL A 74 18.85 32.67 -16.68
N ALA A 75 18.98 33.98 -16.89
CA ALA A 75 19.87 34.51 -17.92
C ALA A 75 21.34 34.15 -17.67
N HIS A 76 21.80 34.21 -16.42
CA HIS A 76 23.14 33.76 -16.06
C HIS A 76 23.34 32.25 -16.34
N ALA A 77 22.36 31.40 -15.99
CA ALA A 77 22.40 29.97 -16.27
C ALA A 77 22.43 29.66 -17.78
N ILE A 78 21.70 30.44 -18.58
CA ILE A 78 21.71 30.32 -20.05
C ILE A 78 23.08 30.68 -20.61
N VAL A 79 23.67 31.80 -20.17
CA VAL A 79 25.00 32.24 -20.61
C VAL A 79 26.08 31.21 -20.23
N MET A 80 25.98 30.63 -19.04
CA MET A 80 26.89 29.59 -18.55
C MET A 80 26.64 28.20 -19.16
N GLN A 81 25.66 28.05 -20.06
CA GLN A 81 25.22 26.76 -20.62
C GLN A 81 24.86 25.71 -19.55
N LYS A 82 24.47 26.16 -18.35
CA LYS A 82 24.09 25.31 -17.20
C LYS A 82 22.58 25.29 -16.97
N PHE A 83 21.80 25.85 -17.88
CA PHE A 83 20.35 25.86 -17.76
C PHE A 83 19.79 24.45 -17.96
N ASP A 84 19.12 23.91 -16.94
CA ASP A 84 18.38 22.66 -17.00
C ASP A 84 16.87 22.94 -16.87
N TRP A 85 16.07 22.34 -17.75
CA TRP A 85 14.61 22.43 -17.70
C TRP A 85 14.03 21.69 -16.48
N ALA A 86 14.75 20.71 -15.94
CA ALA A 86 14.34 19.95 -14.76
C ALA A 86 14.15 20.82 -13.50
N ASP A 87 14.85 21.95 -13.41
CA ASP A 87 14.73 22.90 -12.29
C ASP A 87 13.40 23.68 -12.30
N TRP A 88 12.76 23.77 -13.46
CA TRP A 88 11.61 24.67 -13.69
C TRP A 88 10.33 23.93 -14.08
N ILE A 89 10.44 22.66 -14.44
CA ILE A 89 9.31 21.82 -14.81
C ILE A 89 9.15 20.76 -13.71
N GLU A 90 8.07 20.87 -12.94
CA GLU A 90 7.80 19.96 -11.83
C GLU A 90 7.65 18.49 -12.27
N SER A 91 7.28 18.25 -13.53
CA SER A 91 7.23 16.92 -14.14
C SER A 91 8.57 16.37 -14.64
N GLU A 92 9.65 17.15 -14.59
CA GLU A 92 11.01 16.73 -15.00
C GLU A 92 11.98 16.59 -13.81
N LYS A 93 11.50 16.78 -12.57
CA LYS A 93 12.30 16.42 -11.39
C LYS A 93 12.65 14.93 -11.46
N PRO A 94 13.93 14.56 -11.28
CA PRO A 94 14.33 13.16 -11.38
C PRO A 94 13.58 12.35 -10.32
N ASN A 95 12.95 11.26 -10.76
CA ASN A 95 12.29 10.32 -9.87
C ASN A 95 13.27 9.85 -8.77
N PRO A 96 12.76 9.63 -7.55
CA PRO A 96 13.60 9.18 -6.44
C PRO A 96 14.22 7.80 -6.74
N ILE A 97 15.35 7.51 -6.08
CA ILE A 97 15.88 6.15 -6.03
C ILE A 97 14.85 5.25 -5.35
N ILE A 98 14.65 4.03 -5.85
CA ILE A 98 13.64 3.08 -5.38
C ILE A 98 13.76 2.84 -3.87
N GLU A 99 14.98 2.62 -3.36
CA GLU A 99 15.19 2.42 -1.92
C GLU A 99 14.68 3.61 -1.07
N ASN A 100 14.94 4.83 -1.53
CA ASN A 100 14.51 6.06 -0.85
C ASN A 100 12.99 6.27 -0.96
N ALA A 101 12.41 5.91 -2.11
CA ALA A 101 10.97 5.94 -2.32
C ALA A 101 10.25 4.95 -1.38
N ILE A 102 10.78 3.73 -1.25
CA ILE A 102 10.24 2.70 -0.36
C ILE A 102 10.35 3.14 1.10
N ALA A 103 11.50 3.67 1.53
CA ALA A 103 11.68 4.13 2.90
C ALA A 103 10.71 5.26 3.28
N ARG A 104 10.52 6.23 2.38
CA ARG A 104 9.53 7.31 2.57
C ARG A 104 8.09 6.78 2.57
N PHE A 105 7.79 5.83 1.69
CA PHE A 105 6.47 5.21 1.63
C PHE A 105 6.16 4.37 2.89
N GLU A 106 7.17 3.71 3.46
CA GLU A 106 7.05 2.97 4.72
C GLU A 106 6.67 3.90 5.87
N GLN A 107 7.37 5.03 5.98
CA GLN A 107 7.10 6.03 7.01
C GLN A 107 5.68 6.59 6.88
N ASP A 108 5.28 6.98 5.66
CA ASP A 108 3.93 7.48 5.37
C ASP A 108 2.84 6.43 5.70
N TYR A 109 3.06 5.18 5.28
CA TYR A 109 2.14 4.07 5.55
C TYR A 109 1.89 3.87 7.04
N PHE A 110 2.95 3.87 7.86
CA PHE A 110 2.83 3.69 9.30
C PHE A 110 2.37 4.95 10.04
N GLN A 111 2.65 6.14 9.51
CA GLN A 111 2.14 7.39 10.04
C GLN A 111 0.62 7.48 9.88
N ILE A 112 0.08 7.06 8.73
CA ILE A 112 -1.36 7.10 8.44
C ILE A 112 -2.11 6.01 9.20
N ARG A 113 -1.56 4.79 9.26
CA ARG A 113 -2.29 3.60 9.78
C ARG A 113 -1.97 3.21 11.20
N GLY A 114 -0.92 3.79 11.79
CA GLY A 114 -0.33 3.32 13.05
C GLY A 114 0.42 2.00 12.89
N ARG A 115 1.42 1.81 13.75
CA ARG A 115 2.25 0.60 13.79
C ARG A 115 1.65 -0.41 14.75
N THR A 116 0.87 -1.34 14.19
CA THR A 116 0.20 -2.43 14.91
C THR A 116 0.69 -3.78 14.36
N PRO A 117 0.59 -4.89 15.11
CA PRO A 117 0.98 -6.22 14.60
C PRO A 117 0.30 -6.59 13.27
N LYS A 118 -0.95 -6.15 13.07
CA LYS A 118 -1.72 -6.34 11.83
C LYS A 118 -1.14 -5.55 10.67
N THR A 119 -0.90 -4.24 10.88
CA THR A 119 -0.35 -3.36 9.82
C THR A 119 1.09 -3.74 9.46
N GLU A 120 1.90 -4.18 10.42
CA GLU A 120 3.24 -4.73 10.17
C GLU A 120 3.21 -6.03 9.36
N THR A 121 2.29 -6.95 9.68
CA THR A 121 2.15 -8.20 8.92
C THR A 121 1.75 -7.91 7.48
N THR A 122 0.80 -7.00 7.27
CA THR A 122 0.39 -6.55 5.93
C THR A 122 1.55 -5.90 5.19
N TRP A 123 2.28 -4.98 5.85
CA TRP A 123 3.46 -4.34 5.26
C TRP A 123 4.48 -5.37 4.79
N LYS A 124 4.91 -6.27 5.67
CA LYS A 124 5.94 -7.26 5.37
C LYS A 124 5.55 -8.18 4.20
N VAL A 125 4.30 -8.67 4.21
CA VAL A 125 3.84 -9.75 3.32
C VAL A 125 3.32 -9.24 1.98
N ASP A 126 2.57 -8.15 1.98
CA ASP A 126 1.92 -7.65 0.77
C ASP A 126 2.78 -6.59 0.06
N TYR A 127 3.62 -5.83 0.79
CA TYR A 127 4.48 -4.78 0.23
C TYR A 127 5.96 -5.16 0.25
N GLY A 128 6.53 -5.45 1.42
CA GLY A 128 7.96 -5.69 1.61
C GLY A 128 8.52 -6.82 0.75
N ASP A 129 7.81 -7.95 0.66
CA ASP A 129 8.21 -9.09 -0.20
C ASP A 129 8.21 -8.74 -1.70
N VAL A 130 7.41 -7.76 -2.13
CA VAL A 130 7.43 -7.23 -3.50
C VAL A 130 8.59 -6.26 -3.67
N PHE A 131 8.70 -5.28 -2.76
CA PHE A 131 9.68 -4.22 -2.83
C PHE A 131 11.13 -4.72 -2.80
N LYS A 132 11.43 -5.79 -2.06
CA LYS A 132 12.75 -6.44 -2.08
C LYS A 132 13.20 -6.95 -3.45
N LYS A 133 12.26 -7.21 -4.36
CA LYS A 133 12.55 -7.71 -5.71
C LYS A 133 12.79 -6.59 -6.71
N LEU A 134 12.53 -5.34 -6.34
CA LEU A 134 12.79 -4.18 -7.20
C LEU A 134 14.29 -3.83 -7.20
N PRO A 135 14.81 -3.25 -8.29
CA PRO A 135 16.20 -2.81 -8.35
C PRO A 135 16.42 -1.59 -7.45
N GLN A 136 16.92 -1.82 -6.23
CA GLN A 136 16.95 -0.81 -5.15
C GLN A 136 17.69 0.49 -5.50
N LYS A 137 18.78 0.38 -6.28
CA LYS A 137 19.69 1.49 -6.61
C LYS A 137 19.27 2.27 -7.86
N GLU A 138 18.20 1.85 -8.54
CA GLU A 138 17.70 2.53 -9.73
C GLU A 138 16.66 3.59 -9.38
N ARG A 139 16.47 4.56 -10.27
CA ARG A 139 15.38 5.53 -10.14
C ARG A 139 14.07 4.86 -10.48
N ILE A 140 13.04 5.10 -9.68
CA ILE A 140 11.72 4.53 -9.94
C ILE A 140 11.18 5.04 -11.28
N SER A 141 10.73 4.12 -12.13
CA SER A 141 10.11 4.45 -13.42
C SER A 141 8.89 3.57 -13.65
N LYS A 142 8.05 3.97 -14.60
CA LYS A 142 6.87 3.19 -14.98
C LYS A 142 7.28 1.81 -15.54
N GLU A 143 8.39 1.77 -16.27
CA GLU A 143 8.93 0.58 -16.92
C GLU A 143 9.37 -0.45 -15.89
N ILE A 144 10.11 -0.03 -14.85
CA ILE A 144 10.57 -0.94 -13.78
C ILE A 144 9.38 -1.53 -13.02
N LEU A 145 8.37 -0.71 -12.71
CA LEU A 145 7.16 -1.19 -12.02
C LEU A 145 6.35 -2.15 -12.89
N LEU A 146 6.24 -1.85 -14.19
CA LEU A 146 5.57 -2.72 -15.15
C LEU A 146 6.30 -4.05 -15.30
N GLU A 147 7.63 -4.03 -15.41
CA GLU A 147 8.46 -5.25 -15.50
C GLU A 147 8.30 -6.13 -14.26
N ALA A 148 8.37 -5.54 -13.06
CA ALA A 148 8.15 -6.26 -11.81
C ALA A 148 6.78 -6.94 -11.76
N VAL A 149 5.74 -6.25 -12.25
CA VAL A 149 4.39 -6.80 -12.40
C VAL A 149 4.42 -7.96 -13.41
N LEU A 150 4.95 -7.75 -14.61
CA LEU A 150 4.99 -8.74 -15.71
C LEU A 150 5.77 -10.01 -15.37
N ASN A 151 6.81 -9.92 -14.53
CA ASN A 151 7.61 -11.06 -14.07
C ASN A 151 6.85 -12.03 -13.13
N THR A 152 5.63 -11.70 -12.72
CA THR A 152 4.78 -12.64 -11.95
C THR A 152 3.78 -13.36 -12.85
N LYS A 153 3.44 -14.63 -12.60
CA LYS A 153 2.43 -15.33 -13.42
C LYS A 153 1.06 -14.63 -13.38
N ALA A 154 0.44 -14.39 -14.54
CA ALA A 154 -0.86 -13.75 -14.65
C ALA A 154 -1.95 -14.47 -13.85
N ASN A 155 -2.96 -13.73 -13.36
CA ASN A 155 -4.10 -14.25 -12.58
C ASN A 155 -3.72 -15.01 -11.29
N THR A 156 -2.56 -14.72 -10.70
CA THR A 156 -2.14 -15.30 -9.43
C THR A 156 -2.26 -14.32 -8.26
N ARG A 157 -2.30 -14.84 -7.03
CA ARG A 157 -2.21 -14.02 -5.82
C ARG A 157 -0.93 -13.18 -5.78
N SER A 158 0.18 -13.72 -6.29
CA SER A 158 1.46 -13.01 -6.41
C SER A 158 1.32 -11.79 -7.33
N ARG A 159 0.75 -11.97 -8.53
CA ARG A 159 0.44 -10.87 -9.46
C ARG A 159 -0.44 -9.80 -8.81
N SER A 160 -1.50 -10.22 -8.12
CA SER A 160 -2.38 -9.27 -7.44
C SER A 160 -1.67 -8.47 -6.36
N ARG A 161 -0.74 -9.07 -5.61
CA ARG A 161 0.05 -8.36 -4.59
C ARG A 161 1.02 -7.38 -5.22
N THR A 162 1.76 -7.81 -6.24
CA THR A 162 2.69 -6.95 -6.96
C THR A 162 1.99 -5.72 -7.55
N CYS A 163 0.82 -5.89 -8.17
CA CYS A 163 0.02 -4.77 -8.66
C CYS A 163 -0.40 -3.80 -7.54
N ILE A 164 -0.81 -4.30 -6.37
CA ILE A 164 -1.19 -3.44 -5.24
C ILE A 164 0.02 -2.65 -4.73
N ALA A 165 1.15 -3.32 -4.52
CA ALA A 165 2.36 -2.70 -3.98
C ALA A 165 2.95 -1.67 -4.97
N CYS A 166 3.15 -2.05 -6.23
CA CYS A 166 3.68 -1.16 -7.26
C CYS A 166 2.73 0.01 -7.57
N GLY A 167 1.41 -0.23 -7.61
CA GLY A 167 0.42 0.83 -7.81
C GLY A 167 0.41 1.84 -6.66
N SER A 168 0.49 1.37 -5.42
CA SER A 168 0.55 2.25 -4.24
C SER A 168 1.84 3.08 -4.20
N LEU A 169 2.99 2.46 -4.54
CA LEU A 169 4.26 3.15 -4.62
C LEU A 169 4.28 4.19 -5.75
N ALA A 170 3.74 3.86 -6.93
CA ALA A 170 3.61 4.80 -8.03
C ALA A 170 2.76 6.01 -7.66
N GLN A 171 1.60 5.78 -7.03
CA GLN A 171 0.72 6.84 -6.56
C GLN A 171 1.42 7.75 -5.53
N PHE A 172 2.17 7.15 -4.59
CA PHE A 172 2.92 7.90 -3.58
C PHE A 172 4.01 8.80 -4.20
N VAL A 173 4.70 8.32 -5.24
CA VAL A 173 5.76 9.08 -5.93
C VAL A 173 5.20 10.05 -6.99
N GLY A 174 3.94 9.90 -7.39
CA GLY A 174 3.31 10.72 -8.43
C GLY A 174 3.56 10.23 -9.85
N ILE A 175 3.83 8.93 -10.04
CA ILE A 175 3.99 8.30 -11.35
C ILE A 175 2.64 7.81 -11.86
N ASP A 176 2.30 8.17 -13.10
CA ASP A 176 1.11 7.66 -13.78
C ASP A 176 1.28 6.19 -14.19
N PHE A 177 0.82 5.29 -13.32
CA PHE A 177 0.88 3.84 -13.50
C PHE A 177 -0.42 3.15 -13.05
N ASP A 178 -1.21 2.71 -14.02
CA ASP A 178 -2.42 1.92 -13.78
C ASP A 178 -2.10 0.42 -13.62
N ALA A 179 -1.71 0.03 -12.40
CA ALA A 179 -1.40 -1.35 -12.05
C ALA A 179 -2.62 -2.29 -12.09
N ASN A 180 -3.86 -1.75 -12.01
CA ASN A 180 -5.07 -2.56 -11.91
C ASN A 180 -5.35 -3.37 -13.18
N ARG A 181 -4.97 -2.83 -14.34
CA ARG A 181 -5.08 -3.53 -15.64
C ARG A 181 -4.36 -4.88 -15.66
N TYR A 182 -3.30 -5.03 -14.88
CA TYR A 182 -2.45 -6.22 -14.86
C TYR A 182 -2.74 -7.16 -13.70
N LYS A 183 -3.62 -6.77 -12.77
CA LYS A 183 -3.93 -7.51 -11.54
C LYS A 183 -4.53 -8.88 -11.83
N GLY A 184 -5.29 -8.98 -12.91
CA GLY A 184 -6.02 -10.17 -13.31
C GLY A 184 -7.28 -10.42 -12.49
N SER A 185 -7.99 -11.50 -12.81
CA SER A 185 -9.30 -11.88 -12.23
C SER A 185 -9.18 -12.88 -11.07
N HIS A 186 -8.06 -12.91 -10.34
CA HIS A 186 -7.87 -13.84 -9.23
C HIS A 186 -8.95 -13.63 -8.16
N CYS A 187 -9.95 -14.50 -8.20
CA CYS A 187 -11.13 -14.51 -7.35
C CYS A 187 -11.15 -15.83 -6.58
N HIS A 188 -11.75 -15.85 -5.39
CA HIS A 188 -11.98 -17.06 -4.61
C HIS A 188 -12.65 -18.19 -5.43
N LYS A 189 -13.38 -17.83 -6.50
CA LYS A 189 -14.01 -18.76 -7.46
C LYS A 189 -13.02 -19.58 -8.32
N THR A 190 -11.75 -19.19 -8.40
CA THR A 190 -10.70 -19.95 -9.12
C THR A 190 -10.01 -21.01 -8.24
N LEU A 191 -10.41 -21.13 -6.98
CA LEU A 191 -9.93 -22.21 -6.12
C LEU A 191 -10.69 -23.48 -6.50
N GLN A 192 -9.95 -24.57 -6.75
CA GLN A 192 -10.55 -25.90 -6.86
C GLN A 192 -11.43 -26.14 -5.63
N PRO A 193 -12.70 -26.57 -5.80
CA PRO A 193 -13.53 -26.95 -4.67
C PRO A 193 -12.77 -28.00 -3.86
N ARG A 194 -12.73 -27.79 -2.54
CA ARG A 194 -12.14 -28.78 -1.64
C ARG A 194 -13.22 -29.78 -1.31
N ASP A 195 -12.90 -31.06 -1.38
CA ASP A 195 -13.76 -32.09 -0.80
C ASP A 195 -13.82 -31.87 0.71
N LEU A 196 -15.02 -31.58 1.21
CA LEU A 196 -15.28 -31.43 2.63
C LEU A 196 -15.67 -32.80 3.20
N PRO A 197 -15.17 -33.15 4.41
CA PRO A 197 -15.62 -34.37 5.09
C PRO A 197 -17.11 -34.28 5.44
N SER A 198 -17.78 -35.42 5.58
CA SER A 198 -19.14 -35.48 6.10
C SER A 198 -19.17 -35.21 7.61
N ASP A 199 -20.36 -34.89 8.13
CA ASP A 199 -20.57 -34.61 9.55
C ASP A 199 -20.22 -35.83 10.42
N GLU A 200 -20.51 -37.04 9.94
CA GLU A 200 -20.12 -38.28 10.63
C GLU A 200 -18.59 -38.41 10.70
N ARG A 201 -17.90 -38.11 9.60
CA ARG A 201 -16.44 -38.17 9.56
C ARG A 201 -15.80 -37.11 10.45
N ILE A 202 -16.44 -35.96 10.62
CA ILE A 202 -16.03 -34.91 11.57
C ILE A 202 -16.20 -35.41 13.01
N ALA A 203 -17.33 -36.02 13.34
CA ALA A 203 -17.60 -36.58 14.66
C ALA A 203 -16.65 -37.75 15.02
N GLU A 204 -16.46 -38.72 14.12
CA GLU A 204 -15.46 -39.80 14.28
C GLU A 204 -14.07 -39.23 14.56
N ARG A 205 -13.72 -38.14 13.85
CA ARG A 205 -12.42 -37.51 14.03
C ARG A 205 -12.31 -36.84 15.40
N PHE A 206 -13.36 -36.16 15.87
CA PHE A 206 -13.41 -35.58 17.20
C PHE A 206 -13.13 -36.64 18.27
N GLU A 207 -13.80 -37.79 18.19
CA GLU A 207 -13.63 -38.89 19.15
C GLU A 207 -12.23 -39.50 19.12
N SER A 208 -11.59 -39.58 17.95
CA SER A 208 -10.23 -40.13 17.81
C SER A 208 -9.12 -39.28 18.45
N ILE A 209 -9.38 -38.01 18.79
CA ILE A 209 -8.35 -37.10 19.33
C ILE A 209 -8.12 -37.39 20.82
N SER A 210 -7.02 -38.07 21.14
CA SER A 210 -6.68 -38.42 22.52
C SER A 210 -6.35 -37.23 23.42
N HIS A 211 -5.84 -36.14 22.86
CA HIS A 211 -5.44 -34.97 23.65
C HIS A 211 -6.63 -34.04 23.91
N VAL A 212 -7.19 -34.08 25.12
CA VAL A 212 -8.44 -33.39 25.49
C VAL A 212 -8.52 -31.89 25.12
N ARG A 213 -7.42 -31.13 25.29
CA ARG A 213 -7.38 -29.70 24.89
C ARG A 213 -7.52 -29.50 23.37
N TRP A 214 -6.96 -30.42 22.60
CA TRP A 214 -7.01 -30.37 21.13
C TRP A 214 -8.29 -30.98 20.58
N GLN A 215 -8.89 -31.91 21.30
CA GLN A 215 -10.23 -32.40 21.04
C GLN A 215 -11.26 -31.27 21.21
N TRP A 216 -11.22 -30.56 22.35
CA TRP A 216 -12.04 -29.35 22.57
C TRP A 216 -11.82 -28.30 21.47
N TYR A 217 -10.55 -28.00 21.16
CA TYR A 217 -10.19 -27.04 20.11
C TYR A 217 -10.76 -27.44 18.73
N TYR A 218 -10.68 -28.72 18.37
CA TYR A 218 -11.25 -29.25 17.14
C TYR A 218 -12.77 -29.10 17.14
N GLY A 219 -13.44 -29.46 18.26
CA GLY A 219 -14.89 -29.30 18.42
C GLY A 219 -15.35 -27.85 18.25
N MET A 220 -14.61 -26.89 18.81
CA MET A 220 -14.89 -25.45 18.62
C MET A 220 -14.80 -25.02 17.16
N ILE A 221 -13.83 -25.52 16.39
CA ILE A 221 -13.75 -25.21 14.95
C ILE A 221 -14.89 -25.86 14.19
N ALA A 222 -15.17 -27.14 14.44
CA ALA A 222 -16.17 -27.91 13.73
C ALA A 222 -17.59 -27.37 13.99
N CYS A 223 -17.94 -27.12 15.25
CA CYS A 223 -19.26 -26.63 15.65
C CYS A 223 -19.54 -25.19 15.20
N TYR A 224 -18.54 -24.30 15.16
CA TYR A 224 -18.75 -22.86 14.91
C TYR A 224 -18.12 -22.32 13.62
N GLY A 225 -17.40 -23.13 12.86
CA GLY A 225 -16.69 -22.67 11.64
C GLY A 225 -15.58 -21.65 11.91
N LEU A 226 -14.94 -21.72 13.07
CA LEU A 226 -13.95 -20.74 13.52
C LEU A 226 -12.64 -20.80 12.72
N ARG A 227 -12.00 -19.64 12.53
CA ARG A 227 -10.63 -19.60 12.03
C ARG A 227 -9.69 -20.19 13.07
N ASN A 228 -8.55 -20.70 12.62
CA ASN A 228 -7.51 -21.35 13.42
C ASN A 228 -6.88 -20.56 14.60
N HIS A 229 -7.32 -19.33 14.88
CA HIS A 229 -6.89 -18.56 16.04
C HIS A 229 -8.08 -18.02 16.84
N GLU A 230 -9.29 -18.09 16.28
CA GLU A 230 -10.51 -17.57 16.89
C GLU A 230 -10.95 -18.33 18.15
N PRO A 231 -10.72 -19.65 18.31
CA PRO A 231 -11.05 -20.34 19.56
C PRO A 231 -10.42 -19.70 20.81
N PHE A 232 -9.27 -19.04 20.69
CA PHE A 232 -8.57 -18.38 21.81
C PHE A 232 -9.15 -17.00 22.18
N TYR A 233 -10.09 -16.48 21.39
CA TYR A 233 -10.74 -15.16 21.60
C TYR A 233 -12.24 -15.27 21.88
N VAL A 234 -12.73 -16.49 22.12
CA VAL A 234 -14.11 -16.73 22.51
C VAL A 234 -14.32 -16.24 23.93
N ASP A 235 -15.40 -15.48 24.13
CA ASP A 235 -15.86 -15.04 25.44
C ASP A 235 -16.44 -16.25 26.22
N PRO A 236 -15.81 -16.66 27.35
CA PRO A 236 -16.24 -17.81 28.13
C PRO A 236 -17.68 -17.73 28.62
N GLU A 237 -18.15 -16.54 29.00
CA GLU A 237 -19.51 -16.35 29.51
C GLU A 237 -20.54 -16.65 28.43
N SER A 238 -20.29 -16.17 27.21
CA SER A 238 -21.17 -16.43 26.07
C SER A 238 -21.24 -17.92 25.69
N LEU A 239 -20.13 -18.65 25.80
CA LEU A 239 -20.06 -20.07 25.45
C LEU A 239 -20.78 -20.97 26.48
N ALA A 240 -20.82 -20.56 27.74
CA ALA A 240 -21.46 -21.31 28.82
C ALA A 240 -23.00 -21.20 28.81
N GLN A 241 -23.56 -20.23 28.07
CA GLN A 241 -25.01 -20.00 28.00
C GLN A 241 -25.63 -20.81 26.87
N SER A 242 -26.73 -21.51 27.15
CA SER A 242 -27.57 -22.10 26.09
C SER A 242 -28.17 -20.97 25.21
N PRO A 243 -28.18 -21.10 23.87
CA PRO A 243 -27.90 -22.30 23.06
C PRO A 243 -26.47 -22.38 22.50
N GLY A 244 -25.48 -21.87 23.24
CA GLY A 244 -24.06 -21.86 22.83
C GLY A 244 -23.68 -20.69 21.90
N ILE A 245 -24.40 -19.57 21.91
CA ILE A 245 -24.05 -18.44 21.03
C ILE A 245 -22.79 -17.75 21.53
N ILE A 246 -21.68 -17.93 20.82
CA ILE A 246 -20.40 -17.34 21.20
C ILE A 246 -20.26 -15.91 20.72
N LYS A 247 -19.62 -15.08 21.55
CA LYS A 247 -19.12 -13.75 21.18
C LYS A 247 -17.61 -13.83 21.01
N ILE A 248 -17.10 -13.26 19.93
CA ILE A 248 -15.67 -13.08 19.72
C ILE A 248 -15.35 -11.61 19.92
N SER A 249 -14.43 -11.32 20.84
CA SER A 249 -14.02 -9.96 21.20
C SER A 249 -13.03 -9.36 20.22
N ASP A 250 -12.15 -10.17 19.61
CA ASP A 250 -11.13 -9.72 18.67
C ASP A 250 -10.82 -10.77 17.58
N GLY A 251 -10.45 -10.30 16.38
CA GLY A 251 -10.14 -11.16 15.24
C GLY A 251 -9.97 -10.40 13.93
N LYS A 252 -9.64 -11.14 12.84
CA LYS A 252 -9.42 -10.55 11.50
C LYS A 252 -10.59 -9.68 11.01
N THR A 253 -11.80 -9.97 11.48
CA THR A 253 -13.08 -9.40 11.01
C THR A 253 -13.83 -8.59 12.07
N GLY A 254 -13.21 -8.32 13.22
CA GLY A 254 -13.81 -7.56 14.32
C GLY A 254 -14.82 -8.37 15.17
N PRO A 255 -15.42 -7.74 16.19
CA PRO A 255 -16.33 -8.39 17.10
C PRO A 255 -17.61 -8.89 16.42
N ARG A 256 -18.05 -10.10 16.74
CA ARG A 256 -19.30 -10.67 16.23
C ARG A 256 -19.84 -11.78 17.13
N SER A 257 -21.13 -12.03 17.02
CA SER A 257 -21.79 -13.25 17.53
C SER A 257 -21.79 -14.34 16.47
N ILE A 258 -21.59 -15.59 16.88
CA ILE A 258 -21.57 -16.76 16.01
C ILE A 258 -22.48 -17.81 16.61
N PHE A 259 -23.41 -18.30 15.79
CA PHE A 259 -24.28 -19.40 16.14
C PHE A 259 -23.56 -20.73 15.87
N PRO A 260 -23.78 -21.77 16.69
CA PRO A 260 -23.30 -23.10 16.35
C PRO A 260 -23.98 -23.56 15.06
N LEU A 261 -23.19 -24.08 14.13
CA LEU A 261 -23.68 -24.75 12.92
C LEU A 261 -24.41 -26.05 13.29
N HIS A 262 -23.88 -26.74 14.29
CA HIS A 262 -24.41 -27.98 14.87
C HIS A 262 -24.62 -27.78 16.38
N PRO A 263 -25.79 -27.27 16.81
CA PRO A 263 -26.10 -27.08 18.23
C PRO A 263 -25.97 -28.38 19.05
N GLU A 264 -26.28 -29.53 18.45
CA GLU A 264 -26.13 -30.84 19.05
C GLU A 264 -24.68 -31.16 19.45
N TRP A 265 -23.70 -30.67 18.69
CA TRP A 265 -22.28 -30.86 19.01
C TRP A 265 -21.84 -30.02 20.20
N TRP A 266 -22.44 -28.84 20.41
CA TRP A 266 -22.17 -28.04 21.61
C TRP A 266 -22.58 -28.79 22.88
N GLU A 267 -23.73 -29.48 22.84
CA GLU A 267 -24.24 -30.32 23.93
C GLU A 267 -23.45 -31.63 24.10
N GLN A 268 -23.34 -32.42 23.03
CA GLN A 268 -22.69 -33.74 23.05
C GLN A 268 -21.21 -33.67 23.45
N TRP A 269 -20.50 -32.65 22.98
CA TRP A 269 -19.07 -32.47 23.25
C TRP A 269 -18.78 -31.57 24.45
N GLN A 270 -19.83 -31.08 25.14
CA GLN A 270 -19.75 -30.23 26.31
C GLN A 270 -18.79 -29.04 26.10
N LEU A 271 -18.96 -28.31 25.00
CA LEU A 271 -17.99 -27.30 24.58
C LEU A 271 -17.86 -26.13 25.55
N TRP A 272 -18.81 -25.94 26.46
CA TRP A 272 -18.73 -24.99 27.58
C TRP A 272 -17.63 -25.33 28.61
N ASP A 273 -17.17 -26.57 28.68
CA ASP A 273 -16.03 -26.98 29.50
C ASP A 273 -14.72 -26.63 28.79
N ILE A 274 -14.29 -25.37 28.96
CA ILE A 274 -13.19 -24.77 28.20
C ILE A 274 -11.84 -25.44 28.49
N LYS A 275 -11.21 -25.96 27.43
CA LYS A 275 -9.89 -26.62 27.50
C LYS A 275 -8.90 -26.02 26.51
N PHE A 276 -8.43 -24.80 26.78
CA PHE A 276 -7.48 -24.13 25.89
C PHE A 276 -6.16 -24.93 25.72
N PRO A 277 -5.72 -25.15 24.47
CA PRO A 277 -4.38 -25.62 24.19
C PRO A 277 -3.33 -24.68 24.81
N GLY A 278 -2.25 -25.24 25.38
CA GLY A 278 -1.18 -24.47 26.06
C GLY A 278 -0.24 -23.74 25.09
N ILE A 279 -0.79 -23.04 24.09
CA ILE A 279 -0.04 -22.30 23.09
C ILE A 279 -0.43 -20.83 23.10
N SER A 280 0.55 -19.97 22.85
CA SER A 280 0.37 -18.53 22.71
C SER A 280 1.02 -18.05 21.42
N GLY A 281 0.75 -16.82 21.00
CA GLY A 281 1.42 -16.19 19.86
C GLY A 281 1.35 -14.67 19.98
N LYS A 282 2.34 -13.96 19.43
CA LYS A 282 2.38 -12.49 19.50
C LYS A 282 1.31 -11.84 18.61
N ASN A 283 0.79 -12.57 17.63
CA ASN A 283 -0.28 -12.16 16.74
C ASN A 283 -1.04 -13.38 16.19
N ASN A 284 -2.20 -13.13 15.57
CA ASN A 284 -3.09 -14.17 15.04
C ASN A 284 -2.41 -15.07 13.99
N ARG A 285 -1.43 -14.54 13.24
CA ARG A 285 -0.68 -15.33 12.24
C ARG A 285 0.25 -16.33 12.92
N GLU A 286 0.97 -15.91 13.96
CA GLU A 286 1.84 -16.79 14.71
C GLU A 286 1.04 -17.84 15.49
N LEU A 287 -0.01 -17.42 16.20
CA LEU A 287 -0.89 -18.32 16.94
C LEU A 287 -1.53 -19.36 16.02
N GLY A 288 -2.14 -18.91 14.92
CA GLY A 288 -2.72 -19.82 13.92
C GLY A 288 -1.69 -20.71 13.23
N GLY A 289 -0.46 -20.22 13.03
CA GLY A 289 0.64 -21.02 12.48
C GLY A 289 1.06 -22.16 13.42
N ARG A 290 1.19 -21.89 14.72
CA ARG A 290 1.50 -22.89 15.75
C ARG A 290 0.41 -23.96 15.82
N VAL A 291 -0.86 -23.56 15.79
CA VAL A 291 -2.01 -24.48 15.68
C VAL A 291 -1.85 -25.39 14.46
N SER A 292 -1.62 -24.81 13.28
CA SER A 292 -1.54 -25.58 12.04
C SER A 292 -0.39 -26.59 12.06
N THR A 293 0.76 -26.23 12.61
CA THR A 293 1.90 -27.15 12.79
C THR A 293 1.53 -28.31 13.71
N TYR A 294 0.93 -28.02 14.87
CA TYR A 294 0.58 -29.04 15.84
C TYR A 294 -0.48 -30.02 15.29
N ILE A 295 -1.52 -29.51 14.61
CA ILE A 295 -2.53 -30.36 13.95
C ILE A 295 -1.89 -31.24 12.87
N ALA A 296 -0.94 -30.70 12.09
CA ALA A 296 -0.20 -31.49 11.09
C ALA A 296 0.65 -32.60 11.73
N GLU A 297 1.23 -32.35 12.91
CA GLU A 297 1.97 -33.37 13.67
C GLU A 297 1.06 -34.46 14.24
N ILE A 298 -0.12 -34.11 14.78
CA ILE A 298 -1.12 -35.09 15.18
C ILE A 298 -1.51 -35.97 13.99
N ARG A 299 -1.75 -35.36 12.81
CA ARG A 299 -2.08 -36.11 11.59
C ARG A 299 -1.01 -37.14 11.22
N ARG A 300 0.27 -36.82 11.39
CA ARG A 300 1.39 -37.74 11.07
C ARG A 300 1.53 -38.90 12.07
N LYS A 301 1.05 -38.75 13.30
CA LYS A 301 1.15 -39.77 14.36
C LYS A 301 -0.04 -40.72 14.40
N ILE A 302 -1.07 -40.48 13.58
CA ILE A 302 -2.24 -41.36 13.46
C ILE A 302 -2.02 -42.24 12.23
N PRO A 303 -2.04 -43.57 12.36
CA PRO A 303 -1.92 -44.46 11.21
C PRO A 303 -3.03 -44.09 10.22
N THR A 304 -2.65 -43.72 9.00
CA THR A 304 -3.61 -43.68 7.91
C THR A 304 -4.08 -45.10 7.69
N GLN A 305 -5.31 -45.42 8.10
CA GLN A 305 -6.02 -46.53 7.47
C GLN A 305 -6.17 -46.13 6.00
N SER A 306 -5.37 -46.77 5.16
CA SER A 306 -5.52 -46.78 3.72
C SER A 306 -6.81 -47.51 3.39
N ASP A 307 -7.70 -46.84 2.67
CA ASP A 307 -8.75 -47.49 1.88
C ASP A 307 -8.13 -48.44 0.85
#